data_AF-A0A8X7UFG0-F1
#
_entry.id   AF-A0A8X7UFG0-F1
#
_cell.length_a   1.000
_cell.length_b   1.000
_cell.length_c   1.000
_cell.angle_alpha   90.00
_cell.angle_beta   90.00
_cell.angle_gamma   90.00
#
_symmetry.space_group_name_H-M   'P 1'
#
loop_
_entity.id
_entity.type
_entity.pdbx_description
1 polymer ?
#
loop_
_entity_poly.entity_id
_entity_poly.type
_entity_poly.pdbx_seq_one_letter_code
_entity_poly.pdbx_strand_id
1 'polypeptide(L)'
;MPSSFSKPSLDSPFSLDGAEAEHRLREAEERLREAMAELQRRQRSAARGSHGDICDHVDVSCVANAIGNLCQSFLLSYGVRVGIGILLRAFKLARGQSYSSLLDLKQLVSEKDLIVREEACRIGLLFGGFTGSYHALRCCLRKWRKKETPLNSVLAGSIAGLSVLALDDSNQRRTLALYLLARLGQAAYNSAKSKNKFHLWGSHWRHGDSLLFSLACSQVMYAFIMRPETLPKSYREFIQKTGPVARPVYQAVRECCRGGPIDVASLSAYISSKNEASHVRVQEFASIIPCSAIHPHTNSCLAQNANAMSATFKKTFPLYFSLTFVPYVVLHLQKFMASPYRTSWNAIRDSVRSTSFLSAFVGIFQAFICAHRKVASKDHKLVYWFAGGVAALSVMLEKKPRRSELALYVLPRAGDSLWEILVNRHILPNIKNAEVAVFCGCMGGIMYYLEHEPDTLAPFLRGLIRRFLASQISNPSSKISQSSSYMYLQTLDALEKPKAPENRESETQKAEEKYNLEAIPGL
;
A
#
# COMPACT_ATOMS: atom_id res chain seq x y z
N MET A 1 57.40 23.00 -64.44
CA MET A 1 58.13 22.72 -63.17
C MET A 1 59.07 23.89 -62.89
N PRO A 2 59.39 24.28 -61.63
CA PRO A 2 58.78 23.95 -60.32
C PRO A 2 58.59 25.16 -59.35
N SER A 3 58.02 24.85 -58.17
CA SER A 3 58.12 25.56 -56.85
C SER A 3 57.38 26.91 -56.71
N SER A 4 56.74 27.27 -55.60
CA SER A 4 56.77 26.78 -54.22
C SER A 4 55.49 27.21 -53.46
N PHE A 5 55.14 26.43 -52.43
CA PHE A 5 54.08 26.69 -51.47
C PHE A 5 54.47 27.82 -50.49
N SER A 6 53.57 28.77 -50.23
CA SER A 6 53.52 29.52 -48.96
C SER A 6 52.08 30.02 -48.68
N LYS A 7 51.64 29.74 -47.44
CA LYS A 7 50.27 29.83 -46.88
C LYS A 7 49.64 31.23 -46.91
N PRO A 8 48.30 31.36 -47.00
CA PRO A 8 47.57 32.53 -46.53
C PRO A 8 47.23 32.44 -45.03
N SER A 9 47.40 33.55 -44.32
CA SER A 9 46.87 33.81 -42.99
C SER A 9 45.35 33.99 -43.05
N LEU A 10 44.64 33.33 -42.14
CA LEU A 10 43.19 33.26 -42.05
C LEU A 10 42.71 34.23 -40.96
N ASP A 11 42.25 35.42 -41.34
CA ASP A 11 41.45 36.26 -40.44
C ASP A 11 39.96 36.11 -40.84
N SER A 12 39.17 35.55 -39.92
CA SER A 12 37.76 35.21 -40.12
C SER A 12 36.81 36.24 -39.46
N PRO A 13 35.66 36.57 -40.07
CA PRO A 13 34.78 37.66 -39.62
C PRO A 13 33.61 37.18 -38.72
N PHE A 14 33.87 36.33 -37.72
CA PHE A 14 32.82 35.63 -36.96
C PHE A 14 32.56 36.10 -35.52
N SER A 15 33.22 37.15 -35.03
CA SER A 15 33.17 37.53 -33.60
C SER A 15 32.10 38.56 -33.20
N LEU A 16 31.46 39.25 -34.17
CA LEU A 16 30.52 40.34 -33.88
C LEU A 16 29.08 39.88 -33.60
N ASP A 17 28.64 38.75 -34.14
CA ASP A 17 27.24 38.29 -34.04
C ASP A 17 26.94 37.58 -32.70
N GLY A 18 27.95 36.95 -32.08
CA GLY A 18 27.82 36.30 -30.78
C GLY A 18 27.70 37.29 -29.62
N ALA A 19 28.41 38.42 -29.68
CA ALA A 19 28.38 39.44 -28.63
C ALA A 19 27.01 40.15 -28.55
N GLU A 20 26.39 40.41 -29.70
CA GLU A 20 25.03 40.98 -29.77
C GLU A 20 23.97 39.98 -29.26
N ALA A 21 24.13 38.69 -29.57
CA ALA A 21 23.25 37.64 -29.06
C ALA A 21 23.36 37.47 -27.54
N GLU A 22 24.57 37.50 -26.97
CA GLU A 22 24.80 37.46 -25.52
C GLU A 22 24.22 38.68 -24.80
N HIS A 23 24.35 39.86 -25.40
CA HIS A 23 23.78 41.09 -24.84
C HIS A 23 22.25 40.99 -24.73
N ARG A 24 21.58 40.50 -25.78
CA ARG A 24 20.11 40.29 -25.77
C ARG A 24 19.68 39.23 -24.76
N LEU A 25 20.50 38.21 -24.53
CA LEU A 25 20.21 37.17 -23.56
C LEU A 25 20.27 37.70 -22.12
N ARG A 26 21.28 38.53 -21.81
CA ARG A 26 21.42 39.18 -20.50
C ARG A 26 20.28 40.18 -20.25
N GLU A 27 19.90 40.95 -21.26
CA GLU A 27 18.77 41.87 -21.16
C GLU A 27 17.44 41.13 -20.92
N ALA A 28 17.24 39.98 -21.57
CA ALA A 28 16.07 39.13 -21.32
C ALA A 28 16.08 38.51 -19.91
N GLU A 29 17.25 38.11 -19.41
CA GLU A 29 17.40 37.59 -18.05
C GLU A 29 17.12 38.66 -16.97
N GLU A 30 17.58 39.88 -17.20
CA GLU A 30 17.36 41.00 -16.29
C GLU A 30 15.88 41.41 -16.23
N ARG A 31 15.21 41.49 -17.39
CA ARG A 31 13.75 41.69 -17.47
C ARG A 31 12.97 40.57 -16.78
N LEU A 32 13.44 39.33 -16.88
CA LEU A 32 12.83 38.20 -16.18
C LEU A 32 13.01 38.31 -14.66
N ARG A 33 14.20 38.70 -14.19
CA ARG A 33 14.47 38.95 -12.76
C ARG A 33 13.61 40.08 -12.21
N GLU A 34 13.48 41.18 -12.94
CA GLU A 34 12.61 42.29 -12.57
C GLU A 34 11.14 41.88 -12.51
N ALA A 35 10.65 41.13 -13.51
CA ALA A 35 9.28 40.61 -13.52
C ALA A 35 9.01 39.66 -12.33
N MET A 36 9.99 38.81 -11.97
CA MET A 36 9.89 37.96 -10.78
C MET A 36 9.91 38.76 -9.48
N ALA A 37 10.77 39.79 -9.38
CA ALA A 37 10.86 40.65 -8.21
C ALA A 37 9.58 41.49 -8.02
N GLU A 38 8.99 41.97 -9.12
CA GLU A 38 7.72 42.70 -9.12
C GLU A 38 6.54 41.80 -8.76
N LEU A 39 6.49 40.56 -9.27
CA LEU A 39 5.51 39.56 -8.83
C LEU A 39 5.64 39.25 -7.33
N GLN A 40 6.86 39.11 -6.82
CA GLN A 40 7.10 38.91 -5.40
C GLN A 40 6.71 40.13 -4.56
N ARG A 41 6.95 41.36 -5.06
CA ARG A 41 6.48 42.58 -4.41
C ARG A 41 4.96 42.65 -4.38
N ARG A 42 4.28 42.38 -5.50
CA ARG A 42 2.81 42.32 -5.58
C ARG A 42 2.21 41.26 -4.67
N GLN A 43 2.87 40.10 -4.55
CA GLN A 43 2.47 39.09 -3.57
C GLN A 43 2.65 39.57 -2.12
N ARG A 44 3.75 40.28 -1.82
CA ARG A 44 4.01 40.84 -0.48
C ARG A 44 3.09 42.02 -0.12
N SER A 45 2.71 42.85 -1.09
CA SER A 45 1.78 43.96 -0.89
C SER A 45 0.33 43.50 -0.84
N ALA A 46 -0.07 42.50 -1.63
CA ALA A 46 -1.35 41.80 -1.46
C ALA A 46 -1.45 41.11 -0.09
N ALA A 47 -0.34 40.60 0.44
CA ALA A 47 -0.27 40.04 1.80
C ALA A 47 -0.29 41.09 2.93
N ARG A 48 -0.14 42.39 2.63
CA ARG A 48 -0.12 43.47 3.64
C ARG A 48 -1.37 44.36 3.63
N GLY A 49 -2.25 44.21 2.65
CA GLY A 49 -3.35 45.14 2.41
C GLY A 49 -4.72 44.49 2.27
N SER A 50 -5.17 43.72 3.28
CA SER A 50 -6.61 43.44 3.45
C SER A 50 -6.88 42.85 4.84
N HIS A 51 -7.82 43.43 5.58
CA HIS A 51 -8.29 42.99 6.89
C HIS A 51 -8.93 41.56 6.85
N GLY A 52 -8.13 40.49 6.87
CA GLY A 52 -8.60 39.09 6.76
C GLY A 52 -7.70 38.01 7.41
N ASP A 53 -6.83 38.39 8.35
CA ASP A 53 -5.54 37.74 8.68
C ASP A 53 -5.52 36.39 9.44
N ILE A 54 -6.43 35.44 9.24
CA ILE A 54 -6.32 34.12 9.94
C ILE A 54 -6.48 32.90 9.02
N CYS A 55 -6.98 33.06 7.80
CA CYS A 55 -7.18 31.94 6.88
C CYS A 55 -6.44 32.16 5.55
N ASP A 56 -5.71 31.13 5.09
CA ASP A 56 -4.83 31.20 3.91
C ASP A 56 -5.56 31.20 2.54
N HIS A 57 -6.87 31.44 2.51
CA HIS A 57 -7.64 31.43 1.27
C HIS A 57 -7.81 32.86 0.72
N VAL A 58 -7.24 33.11 -0.45
CA VAL A 58 -7.26 34.39 -1.18
C VAL A 58 -8.71 34.73 -1.56
N ASP A 59 -9.23 35.85 -1.06
CA ASP A 59 -10.47 36.57 -1.44
C ASP A 59 -11.81 35.79 -1.50
N VAL A 60 -11.84 34.52 -1.09
CA VAL A 60 -13.06 33.68 -1.05
C VAL A 60 -13.52 33.46 0.39
N SER A 61 -14.83 33.49 0.65
CA SER A 61 -15.38 33.24 1.99
C SER A 61 -15.03 31.82 2.48
N CYS A 62 -14.85 31.63 3.80
CA CYS A 62 -14.54 30.31 4.37
C CYS A 62 -15.55 29.23 3.96
N VAL A 63 -16.82 29.64 3.84
CA VAL A 63 -17.94 28.77 3.43
C VAL A 63 -17.80 28.39 1.96
N ALA A 64 -17.52 29.34 1.07
CA ALA A 64 -17.31 29.05 -0.34
C ALA A 64 -16.08 28.16 -0.57
N ASN A 65 -14.99 28.36 0.19
CA ASN A 65 -13.84 27.45 0.16
C ASN A 65 -14.20 26.04 0.63
N ALA A 66 -14.99 25.89 1.70
CA ALA A 66 -15.44 24.58 2.18
C ALA A 66 -16.35 23.87 1.18
N ILE A 67 -17.32 24.58 0.58
CA ILE A 67 -18.22 24.03 -0.45
C ILE A 67 -17.42 23.64 -1.70
N GLY A 68 -16.48 24.47 -2.14
CA GLY A 68 -15.61 24.16 -3.28
C GLY A 68 -14.84 22.84 -3.09
N ASN A 69 -14.20 22.68 -1.92
CA ASN A 69 -13.48 21.45 -1.58
C ASN A 69 -14.40 20.23 -1.48
N LEU A 70 -15.61 20.40 -0.94
CA LEU A 70 -16.63 19.36 -0.88
C LEU A 70 -17.01 18.88 -2.27
N CYS A 71 -17.44 19.79 -3.16
CA CYS A 71 -17.87 19.46 -4.51
C CYS A 71 -16.74 18.84 -5.33
N GLN A 72 -15.53 19.38 -5.23
CA GLN A 72 -14.38 18.85 -5.98
C GLN A 72 -13.98 17.45 -5.53
N SER A 73 -13.85 17.24 -4.22
CA SER A 73 -13.51 15.93 -3.65
C SER A 73 -14.61 14.89 -3.93
N PHE A 74 -15.88 15.31 -3.87
CA PHE A 74 -17.02 14.47 -4.24
C PHE A 74 -16.93 14.02 -5.70
N LEU A 75 -16.78 14.95 -6.64
CA LEU A 75 -16.72 14.66 -8.07
C LEU A 75 -15.49 13.80 -8.43
N LEU A 76 -14.33 14.09 -7.82
CA LEU A 76 -13.12 13.31 -8.02
C LEU A 76 -13.30 11.86 -7.54
N SER A 77 -13.83 11.69 -6.33
CA SER A 77 -14.07 10.38 -5.72
C SER A 77 -15.10 9.56 -6.51
N TYR A 78 -16.22 10.21 -6.87
CA TYR A 78 -17.27 9.63 -7.71
C TYR A 78 -16.70 9.19 -9.06
N GLY A 79 -15.97 10.07 -9.75
CA GLY A 79 -15.36 9.79 -11.05
C GLY A 79 -14.35 8.64 -11.00
N VAL A 80 -13.50 8.57 -9.96
CA VAL A 80 -12.57 7.46 -9.76
C VAL A 80 -13.32 6.14 -9.56
N ARG A 81 -14.38 6.12 -8.73
CA ARG A 81 -15.15 4.91 -8.47
C ARG A 81 -15.86 4.40 -9.72
N VAL A 82 -16.51 5.30 -10.47
CA VAL A 82 -17.16 4.96 -11.75
C VAL A 82 -16.13 4.49 -12.77
N GLY A 83 -14.98 5.17 -12.88
CA GLY A 83 -13.89 4.80 -13.77
C GLY A 83 -13.34 3.39 -13.52
N ILE A 84 -13.15 3.01 -12.25
CA ILE A 84 -12.76 1.64 -11.88
C ILE A 84 -13.82 0.62 -12.34
N GLY A 85 -15.11 0.93 -12.16
CA GLY A 85 -16.21 0.08 -12.62
C GLY A 85 -16.18 -0.15 -14.14
N ILE A 86 -15.98 0.91 -14.91
CA ILE A 86 -15.87 0.87 -16.37
C ILE A 86 -14.64 0.05 -16.81
N LEU A 87 -13.47 0.29 -16.19
CA LEU A 87 -12.24 -0.45 -16.50
C LEU A 87 -12.37 -1.96 -16.25
N LEU A 88 -13.00 -2.35 -15.14
CA LEU A 88 -13.23 -3.77 -14.83
C LEU A 88 -14.18 -4.43 -15.84
N ARG A 89 -15.18 -3.69 -16.35
CA ARG A 89 -16.06 -4.18 -17.42
C ARG A 89 -15.32 -4.30 -18.75
N ALA A 90 -14.55 -3.29 -19.13
CA ALA A 90 -13.70 -3.32 -20.32
C ALA A 90 -12.72 -4.50 -20.28
N PHE A 91 -12.14 -4.81 -19.10
CA PHE A 91 -11.27 -5.96 -18.92
C PHE A 91 -12.00 -7.30 -19.05
N LYS A 92 -13.25 -7.41 -18.57
CA LYS A 92 -14.08 -8.61 -18.77
C LYS A 92 -14.41 -8.83 -20.25
N LEU A 93 -14.70 -7.74 -20.98
CA LEU A 93 -14.95 -7.77 -22.42
C LEU A 93 -13.71 -8.22 -23.20
N ALA A 94 -12.55 -7.64 -22.88
CA ALA A 94 -11.27 -8.04 -23.46
C ALA A 94 -10.93 -9.52 -23.19
N ARG A 95 -11.51 -10.13 -22.14
CA ARG A 95 -11.34 -11.53 -21.79
C ARG A 95 -12.36 -12.48 -22.46
N GLY A 96 -13.13 -11.99 -23.43
CA GLY A 96 -13.99 -12.81 -24.29
C GLY A 96 -15.28 -13.33 -23.64
N GLN A 97 -15.70 -12.79 -22.49
CA GLN A 97 -17.01 -13.14 -21.91
C GLN A 97 -18.12 -12.27 -22.50
N SER A 98 -18.90 -12.86 -23.42
CA SER A 98 -20.20 -12.43 -23.99
C SER A 98 -20.32 -10.98 -24.49
N TYR A 99 -20.24 -10.82 -25.81
CA TYR A 99 -20.45 -9.56 -26.55
C TYR A 99 -21.91 -9.07 -26.58
N SER A 100 -22.89 -9.92 -26.24
CA SER A 100 -24.32 -9.63 -26.44
C SER A 100 -24.96 -8.78 -25.34
N SER A 101 -24.26 -8.56 -24.22
CA SER A 101 -24.82 -7.89 -23.01
C SER A 101 -24.53 -6.39 -22.90
N LEU A 102 -23.87 -5.80 -23.90
CA LEU A 102 -23.45 -4.38 -23.86
C LEU A 102 -24.27 -3.44 -24.74
N LEU A 103 -24.98 -3.94 -25.75
CA LEU A 103 -25.83 -3.09 -26.61
C LEU A 103 -27.27 -2.99 -26.13
N ASP A 104 -27.62 -3.68 -25.04
CA ASP A 104 -28.92 -3.53 -24.43
C ASP A 104 -28.91 -2.28 -23.54
N LEU A 105 -29.35 -1.14 -24.08
CA LEU A 105 -29.45 0.14 -23.38
C LEU A 105 -30.33 0.02 -22.11
N LYS A 106 -31.23 -0.97 -22.06
CA LYS A 106 -31.99 -1.37 -20.86
C LYS A 106 -31.11 -1.92 -19.72
N GLN A 107 -29.94 -2.48 -20.04
CA GLN A 107 -29.02 -3.05 -19.07
C GLN A 107 -28.09 -1.99 -18.42
N LEU A 108 -27.90 -0.83 -19.06
CA LEU A 108 -27.30 0.36 -18.42
C LEU A 108 -28.22 1.01 -17.36
N VAL A 109 -29.52 0.73 -17.44
CA VAL A 109 -30.54 1.07 -16.43
C VAL A 109 -30.94 -0.19 -15.64
N SER A 110 -30.05 -1.18 -15.54
CA SER A 110 -30.28 -2.35 -14.70
C SER A 110 -29.98 -2.00 -13.23
N GLU A 111 -30.75 -2.58 -12.32
CA GLU A 111 -30.66 -2.48 -10.86
C GLU A 111 -29.22 -2.61 -10.30
N LYS A 112 -28.36 -3.41 -10.97
CA LYS A 112 -26.94 -3.56 -10.62
C LYS A 112 -26.09 -2.30 -10.88
N ASP A 113 -26.41 -1.52 -11.92
CA ASP A 113 -25.75 -0.25 -12.19
C ASP A 113 -26.28 0.87 -11.30
N LEU A 114 -27.53 0.76 -10.83
CA LEU A 114 -28.06 1.61 -9.77
C LEU A 114 -27.26 1.44 -8.47
N ILE A 115 -26.98 0.20 -8.07
CA ILE A 115 -26.13 -0.13 -6.90
C ILE A 115 -24.72 0.46 -7.05
N VAL A 116 -24.09 0.32 -8.23
CA VAL A 116 -22.73 0.89 -8.45
C VAL A 116 -22.74 2.42 -8.37
N ARG A 117 -23.79 3.07 -8.88
CA ARG A 117 -23.94 4.53 -8.82
C ARG A 117 -24.20 5.03 -7.40
N GLU A 118 -25.03 4.32 -6.65
CA GLU A 118 -25.28 4.60 -5.24
C GLU A 118 -24.00 4.46 -4.41
N GLU A 119 -23.27 3.36 -4.58
CA GLU A 119 -21.96 3.15 -3.95
C GLU A 119 -20.95 4.25 -4.32
N ALA A 120 -20.92 4.68 -5.59
CA ALA A 120 -20.08 5.80 -6.02
C ALA A 120 -20.49 7.14 -5.36
N CYS A 121 -21.79 7.38 -5.21
CA CYS A 121 -22.30 8.56 -4.50
C CYS A 121 -21.93 8.54 -3.01
N ARG A 122 -22.07 7.39 -2.34
CA ARG A 122 -21.70 7.20 -0.92
C ARG A 122 -20.22 7.42 -0.67
N ILE A 123 -19.36 6.87 -1.54
CA ILE A 123 -17.91 7.10 -1.50
C ILE A 123 -17.59 8.56 -1.84
N GLY A 124 -18.33 9.18 -2.77
CA GLY A 124 -18.27 10.61 -3.04
C GLY A 124 -18.55 11.45 -1.79
N LEU A 125 -19.64 11.14 -1.08
CA LEU A 125 -20.08 11.83 0.13
C LEU A 125 -19.11 11.63 1.30
N LEU A 126 -18.50 10.45 1.43
CA LEU A 126 -17.44 10.18 2.41
C LEU A 126 -16.26 11.16 2.23
N PHE A 127 -15.67 11.20 1.04
CA PHE A 127 -14.48 12.01 0.77
C PHE A 127 -14.80 13.50 0.66
N GLY A 128 -15.86 13.88 -0.05
CA GLY A 128 -16.32 15.26 -0.16
C GLY A 128 -16.82 15.83 1.17
N GLY A 129 -17.62 15.05 1.90
CA GLY A 129 -18.07 15.42 3.24
C GLY A 129 -16.91 15.57 4.21
N PHE A 130 -15.91 14.69 4.16
CA PHE A 130 -14.69 14.79 4.97
C PHE A 130 -13.94 16.09 4.69
N THR A 131 -13.57 16.37 3.43
CA THR A 131 -12.74 17.54 3.09
C THR A 131 -13.49 18.85 3.33
N GLY A 132 -14.76 18.94 2.94
CA GLY A 132 -15.59 20.12 3.17
C GLY A 132 -15.74 20.44 4.66
N SER A 133 -16.13 19.44 5.47
CA SER A 133 -16.28 19.63 6.92
C SER A 133 -14.96 19.91 7.61
N TYR A 134 -13.86 19.29 7.18
CA TYR A 134 -12.51 19.57 7.69
C TYR A 134 -12.12 21.04 7.51
N HIS A 135 -12.25 21.57 6.29
CA HIS A 135 -11.91 22.96 6.00
C HIS A 135 -12.84 23.95 6.70
N ALA A 136 -14.15 23.70 6.72
CA ALA A 136 -15.12 24.53 7.42
C ALA A 136 -14.81 24.60 8.92
N LEU A 137 -14.58 23.45 9.55
CA LEU A 137 -14.33 23.36 10.97
C LEU A 137 -12.95 23.93 11.34
N ARG A 138 -11.92 23.71 10.52
CA ARG A 138 -10.61 24.32 10.74
C ARG A 138 -10.68 25.85 10.64
N CYS A 139 -11.40 26.41 9.66
CA CYS A 139 -11.59 27.86 9.56
C CYS A 139 -12.37 28.41 10.76
N CYS A 140 -13.41 27.69 11.22
CA CYS A 140 -14.17 28.05 12.42
C CYS A 140 -13.29 28.06 13.68
N LEU A 141 -12.50 27.00 13.89
CA LEU A 141 -11.56 26.89 15.01
C LEU A 141 -10.46 27.94 14.97
N ARG A 142 -9.95 28.28 13.78
CA ARG A 142 -8.98 29.37 13.57
C ARG A 142 -9.58 30.72 13.97
N LYS A 143 -10.81 31.04 13.52
CA LYS A 143 -11.52 32.27 13.91
C LYS A 143 -11.80 32.33 15.41
N TRP A 144 -12.22 31.21 16.01
CA TRP A 144 -12.60 31.16 17.42
C TRP A 144 -11.39 31.25 18.36
N ARG A 145 -10.30 30.53 18.08
CA ARG A 145 -9.10 30.51 18.95
C ARG A 145 -8.06 31.57 18.60
N LYS A 146 -8.17 32.25 17.45
CA LYS A 146 -7.19 33.22 16.92
C LYS A 146 -5.73 32.72 16.89
N LYS A 147 -5.53 31.40 16.95
CA LYS A 147 -4.23 30.72 16.96
C LYS A 147 -4.35 29.37 16.27
N GLU A 148 -3.38 29.06 15.41
CA GLU A 148 -3.23 27.74 14.85
C GLU A 148 -2.49 26.83 15.85
N THR A 149 -3.14 25.75 16.27
CA THR A 149 -2.55 24.74 17.16
C THR A 149 -2.73 23.35 16.56
N PRO A 150 -1.83 22.38 16.86
CA PRO A 150 -1.98 20.99 16.40
C PRO A 150 -3.32 20.37 16.81
N LEU A 151 -3.88 20.79 17.94
CA LEU A 151 -5.19 20.34 18.42
C LEU A 151 -6.32 20.74 17.47
N ASN A 152 -6.21 21.87 16.76
CA ASN A 152 -7.24 22.29 15.81
C ASN A 152 -7.35 21.28 14.65
N SER A 153 -6.23 20.79 14.13
CA SER A 153 -6.20 19.81 13.04
C SER A 153 -6.68 18.43 13.51
N VAL A 154 -6.35 18.03 14.74
CA VAL A 154 -6.87 16.79 15.34
C VAL A 154 -8.38 16.85 15.54
N LEU A 155 -8.89 17.94 16.11
CA LEU A 155 -10.33 18.12 16.36
C LEU A 155 -11.09 18.24 15.04
N ALA A 156 -10.58 19.03 14.09
CA ALA A 156 -11.17 19.16 12.77
C ALA A 156 -11.22 17.81 12.04
N GLY A 157 -10.11 17.07 12.03
CA GLY A 157 -10.04 15.74 11.42
C GLY A 157 -10.95 14.71 12.10
N SER A 158 -11.09 14.79 13.43
CA SER A 158 -11.94 13.85 14.18
C SER A 158 -13.42 14.07 13.90
N ILE A 159 -13.87 15.33 13.93
CA ILE A 159 -15.28 15.66 13.67
C ILE A 159 -15.61 15.47 12.18
N ALA A 160 -14.70 15.84 11.28
CA ALA A 160 -14.86 15.57 9.85
C ALA A 160 -14.95 14.07 9.54
N GLY A 161 -14.34 13.22 10.38
CA GLY A 161 -14.43 11.76 10.29
C GLY A 161 -15.86 11.20 10.41
N LEU A 162 -16.83 11.98 10.92
CA LEU A 162 -18.24 11.59 10.92
C LEU A 162 -18.81 11.38 9.51
N SER A 163 -18.14 11.86 8.46
CA SER A 163 -18.49 11.56 7.07
C SER A 163 -18.52 10.07 6.74
N VAL A 164 -17.89 9.21 7.57
CA VAL A 164 -17.96 7.74 7.44
C VAL A 164 -19.37 7.18 7.56
N LEU A 165 -20.29 7.92 8.19
CA LEU A 165 -21.71 7.56 8.26
C LEU A 165 -22.41 7.56 6.90
N ALA A 166 -21.82 8.18 5.87
CA ALA A 166 -22.30 8.09 4.49
C ALA A 166 -22.26 6.66 3.92
N LEU A 167 -21.43 5.79 4.51
CA LEU A 167 -21.39 4.37 4.17
C LEU A 167 -22.42 3.60 5.01
N ASP A 168 -23.35 2.92 4.35
CA ASP A 168 -24.39 2.13 5.03
C ASP A 168 -23.82 0.84 5.62
N ASP A 169 -22.88 0.20 4.92
CA ASP A 169 -22.30 -1.08 5.31
C ASP A 169 -21.39 -0.95 6.54
N SER A 170 -21.89 -1.36 7.71
CA SER A 170 -21.10 -1.39 8.97
C SER A 170 -19.81 -2.21 8.83
N ASN A 171 -19.82 -3.33 8.09
CA ASN A 171 -18.62 -4.13 7.82
C ASN A 171 -17.56 -3.36 7.01
N GLN A 172 -17.98 -2.51 6.07
CA GLN A 172 -17.09 -1.67 5.28
C GLN A 172 -16.52 -0.55 6.14
N ARG A 173 -17.35 0.13 6.93
CA ARG A 173 -16.92 1.15 7.91
C ARG A 173 -15.89 0.60 8.87
N ARG A 174 -16.15 -0.59 9.45
CA ARG A 174 -15.25 -1.29 10.37
C ARG A 174 -13.93 -1.67 9.70
N THR A 175 -13.98 -2.21 8.49
CA THR A 175 -12.77 -2.53 7.71
C THR A 175 -11.92 -1.28 7.47
N LEU A 176 -12.54 -0.15 7.08
CA LEU A 176 -11.84 1.11 6.85
C LEU A 176 -11.26 1.68 8.15
N ALA A 177 -12.02 1.68 9.24
CA ALA A 177 -11.58 2.14 10.55
C ALA A 177 -10.34 1.39 11.04
N LEU A 178 -10.36 0.06 10.95
CA LEU A 178 -9.23 -0.78 11.37
C LEU A 178 -8.01 -0.64 10.44
N TYR A 179 -8.23 -0.43 9.14
CA TYR A 179 -7.15 -0.12 8.22
C TYR A 179 -6.49 1.21 8.57
N LEU A 180 -7.27 2.27 8.81
CA LEU A 180 -6.75 3.57 9.19
C LEU A 180 -6.08 3.52 10.57
N LEU A 181 -6.60 2.71 11.50
CA LEU A 181 -5.96 2.47 12.80
C LEU A 181 -4.57 1.87 12.64
N ALA A 182 -4.43 0.85 11.77
CA ALA A 182 -3.13 0.26 11.49
C ALA A 182 -2.17 1.27 10.82
N ARG A 183 -2.68 2.14 9.94
CA ARG A 183 -1.87 3.19 9.30
C ARG A 183 -1.49 4.32 10.26
N LEU A 184 -2.38 4.70 11.17
CA LEU A 184 -2.08 5.65 12.24
C LEU A 184 -1.04 5.05 13.20
N GLY A 185 -1.19 3.78 13.59
CA GLY A 185 -0.20 3.07 14.40
C GLY A 185 1.16 2.99 13.70
N GLN A 186 1.19 2.75 12.39
CA GLN A 186 2.42 2.81 11.59
C GLN A 186 3.08 4.20 11.65
N ALA A 187 2.31 5.27 11.47
CA ALA A 187 2.82 6.64 11.54
C ALA A 187 3.34 6.98 12.94
N ALA A 188 2.59 6.61 13.98
CA ALA A 188 2.97 6.80 15.37
C ALA A 188 4.26 6.04 15.72
N TYR A 189 4.40 4.79 15.25
CA TYR A 189 5.63 4.02 15.41
C TYR A 189 6.82 4.68 14.72
N ASN A 190 6.64 5.13 13.47
CA ASN A 190 7.70 5.82 12.72
C ASN A 190 8.11 7.14 13.38
N SER A 191 7.16 7.91 13.92
CA SER A 191 7.40 9.14 14.70
C SER A 191 8.13 8.86 16.01
N ALA A 192 7.69 7.85 16.76
CA ALA A 192 8.32 7.48 18.02
C ALA A 192 9.76 6.96 17.80
N LYS A 193 9.98 6.27 16.67
CA LYS A 193 11.29 5.82 16.22
C LYS A 193 12.19 6.99 15.79
N SER A 194 11.69 7.95 15.01
CA SER A 194 12.50 9.11 14.58
C SER A 194 12.92 10.00 15.75
N LYS A 195 12.08 10.08 16.79
CA LYS A 195 12.35 10.86 18.01
C LYS A 195 13.15 10.11 19.08
N ASN A 196 13.58 8.87 18.83
CA ASN A 196 14.27 8.01 19.80
C ASN A 196 13.53 7.82 21.14
N LYS A 197 12.21 8.04 21.20
CA LYS A 197 11.43 7.96 22.44
C LYS A 197 10.99 6.53 22.79
N PHE A 198 10.99 5.62 21.81
CA PHE A 198 10.52 4.24 22.00
C PHE A 198 11.69 3.30 22.29
N HIS A 199 12.01 3.10 23.58
CA HIS A 199 13.09 2.21 24.03
C HIS A 199 12.59 0.88 24.62
N LEU A 200 11.28 0.72 24.84
CA LEU A 200 10.72 -0.38 25.64
C LEU A 200 10.81 -1.76 24.98
N TRP A 201 11.20 -1.83 23.70
CA TRP A 201 11.25 -3.09 22.94
C TRP A 201 12.30 -3.10 21.81
N GLY A 202 13.39 -2.34 21.98
CA GLY A 202 14.50 -2.32 21.02
C GLY A 202 14.09 -1.85 19.61
N SER A 203 14.12 -0.54 19.37
CA SER A 203 13.86 0.16 18.08
C SER A 203 14.58 -0.44 16.83
N HIS A 204 15.55 -1.32 17.05
CA HIS A 204 16.45 -1.91 16.05
C HIS A 204 16.14 -3.37 15.68
N TRP A 205 14.99 -3.95 16.05
CA TRP A 205 14.65 -5.31 15.62
C TRP A 205 14.63 -5.43 14.09
N ARG A 206 15.66 -6.09 13.55
CA ARG A 206 15.88 -6.29 12.10
C ARG A 206 14.70 -6.98 11.40
N HIS A 207 13.90 -7.73 12.16
CA HIS A 207 12.77 -8.54 11.70
C HIS A 207 11.44 -8.23 12.41
N GLY A 208 11.26 -7.01 12.96
CA GLY A 208 10.01 -6.63 13.63
C GLY A 208 8.77 -6.70 12.72
N ASP A 209 8.95 -6.47 11.43
CA ASP A 209 7.93 -6.68 10.37
C ASP A 209 7.47 -8.14 10.30
N SER A 210 8.41 -9.07 10.41
CA SER A 210 8.17 -10.52 10.33
C SER A 210 7.51 -11.03 11.60
N LEU A 211 7.89 -10.49 12.77
CA LEU A 211 7.22 -10.79 14.04
C LEU A 211 5.77 -10.29 14.04
N LEU A 212 5.54 -9.06 13.59
CA LEU A 212 4.19 -8.49 13.48
C LEU A 212 3.32 -9.32 12.55
N PHE A 213 3.87 -9.73 11.39
CA PHE A 213 3.19 -10.64 10.48
C PHE A 213 2.89 -11.99 11.14
N SER A 214 3.83 -12.54 11.90
CA SER A 214 3.68 -13.82 12.61
C SER A 214 2.59 -13.78 13.67
N LEU A 215 2.54 -12.75 14.51
CA LEU A 215 1.47 -12.58 15.51
C LEU A 215 0.10 -12.40 14.86
N ALA A 216 0.03 -11.60 13.78
CA ALA A 216 -1.22 -11.40 13.04
C ALA A 216 -1.71 -12.71 12.39
N CYS A 217 -0.82 -13.47 11.75
CA CYS A 217 -1.15 -14.78 11.17
C CYS A 217 -1.51 -15.83 12.22
N SER A 218 -0.87 -15.82 13.39
CA SER A 218 -1.22 -16.71 14.51
C SER A 218 -2.68 -16.54 14.90
N GLN A 219 -3.08 -15.28 15.10
CA GLN A 219 -4.46 -14.93 15.46
C GLN A 219 -5.44 -15.27 14.33
N VAL A 220 -5.11 -14.95 13.08
CA VAL A 220 -5.96 -15.26 11.93
C VAL A 220 -6.15 -16.77 11.75
N MET A 221 -5.10 -17.57 11.89
CA MET A 221 -5.23 -19.02 11.73
C MET A 221 -5.99 -19.67 12.87
N TYR A 222 -5.78 -19.21 14.10
CA TYR A 222 -6.63 -19.58 15.22
C TYR A 222 -8.10 -19.25 14.94
N ALA A 223 -8.39 -18.02 14.50
CA ALA A 223 -9.74 -17.58 14.19
C ALA A 223 -10.37 -18.41 13.07
N PHE A 224 -9.66 -18.63 11.96
CA PHE A 224 -10.16 -19.40 10.82
C PHE A 224 -10.61 -20.81 11.22
N ILE A 225 -9.85 -21.50 12.07
CA ILE A 225 -10.15 -22.88 12.45
C ILE A 225 -11.16 -22.90 13.60
N MET A 226 -10.96 -22.11 14.65
CA MET A 226 -11.74 -22.19 15.89
C MET A 226 -13.00 -21.32 15.90
N ARG A 227 -12.98 -20.14 15.27
CA ARG A 227 -14.09 -19.17 15.22
C ARG A 227 -14.17 -18.46 13.86
N PRO A 228 -14.51 -19.20 12.78
CA PRO A 228 -14.49 -18.68 11.41
C PRO A 228 -15.48 -17.53 11.19
N GLU A 229 -16.51 -17.42 12.02
CA GLU A 229 -17.52 -16.35 11.93
C GLU A 229 -16.96 -14.97 12.25
N THR A 230 -15.82 -14.92 12.94
CA THR A 230 -15.14 -13.66 13.28
C THR A 230 -14.27 -13.10 12.15
N LEU A 231 -14.21 -13.79 11.02
CA LEU A 231 -13.48 -13.36 9.83
C LEU A 231 -14.44 -13.01 8.69
N PRO A 232 -14.12 -12.01 7.86
CA PRO A 232 -14.93 -11.67 6.69
C PRO A 232 -15.11 -12.87 5.76
N LYS A 233 -16.34 -13.07 5.25
CA LYS A 233 -16.69 -14.21 4.38
C LYS A 233 -15.75 -14.36 3.18
N SER A 234 -15.42 -13.27 2.50
CA SER A 234 -14.50 -13.28 1.35
C SER A 234 -13.08 -13.75 1.71
N TYR A 235 -12.60 -13.36 2.88
CA TYR A 235 -11.29 -13.73 3.39
C TYR A 235 -11.25 -15.20 3.83
N ARG A 236 -12.30 -15.67 4.51
CA ARG A 236 -12.48 -17.08 4.87
C ARG A 236 -12.53 -17.98 3.65
N GLU A 237 -13.30 -17.60 2.63
CA GLU A 237 -13.40 -18.34 1.37
C GLU A 237 -12.06 -18.39 0.63
N PHE A 238 -11.30 -17.30 0.65
CA PHE A 238 -9.95 -17.26 0.10
C PHE A 238 -9.03 -18.28 0.79
N ILE A 239 -8.98 -18.31 2.14
CA ILE A 239 -8.17 -19.28 2.88
C ILE A 239 -8.62 -20.71 2.58
N GLN A 240 -9.93 -20.96 2.56
CA GLN A 240 -10.49 -22.29 2.29
C GLN A 240 -10.20 -22.79 0.87
N LYS A 241 -10.20 -21.90 -0.13
CA LYS A 241 -9.91 -22.25 -1.53
C LYS A 241 -8.42 -22.53 -1.77
N THR A 242 -7.55 -21.80 -1.06
CA THR A 242 -6.10 -21.93 -1.17
C THR A 242 -5.55 -23.08 -0.32
N GLY A 243 -6.24 -23.43 0.77
CA GLY A 243 -5.87 -24.50 1.69
C GLY A 243 -6.04 -25.92 1.12
N PRO A 244 -5.25 -26.90 1.59
CA PRO A 244 -5.28 -28.27 1.11
C PRO A 244 -6.34 -29.15 1.80
N VAL A 245 -6.90 -28.69 2.93
CA VAL A 245 -7.83 -29.45 3.78
C VAL A 245 -9.28 -29.03 3.49
N ALA A 246 -10.18 -30.01 3.46
CA ALA A 246 -11.60 -29.80 3.19
C ALA A 246 -12.39 -29.23 4.38
N ARG A 247 -13.53 -28.59 4.09
CA ARG A 247 -14.40 -27.97 5.10
C ARG A 247 -14.88 -28.94 6.20
N PRO A 248 -15.33 -30.18 5.89
CA PRO A 248 -15.79 -31.11 6.93
C PRO A 248 -14.69 -31.46 7.94
N VAL A 249 -13.44 -31.57 7.47
CA VAL A 249 -12.29 -31.84 8.33
C VAL A 249 -12.05 -30.68 9.30
N TYR A 250 -12.12 -29.42 8.86
CA TYR A 250 -11.99 -28.27 9.76
C TYR A 250 -13.12 -28.19 10.80
N GLN A 251 -14.33 -28.57 10.43
CA GLN A 251 -15.46 -28.66 11.36
C GLN A 251 -15.21 -29.75 12.42
N ALA A 252 -14.81 -30.95 12.00
CA ALA A 252 -14.47 -32.05 12.90
C ALA A 252 -13.32 -31.68 13.86
N VAL A 253 -12.26 -31.03 13.34
CA VAL A 253 -11.13 -30.54 14.15
C VAL A 253 -11.60 -29.52 15.20
N ARG A 254 -12.51 -28.61 14.82
CA ARG A 254 -13.06 -27.60 15.74
C ARG A 254 -13.85 -28.25 16.88
N GLU A 255 -14.76 -29.18 16.56
CA GLU A 255 -15.59 -29.84 17.57
C GLU A 255 -14.76 -30.73 18.48
N CYS A 256 -13.79 -31.47 17.93
CA CYS A 256 -12.78 -32.22 18.68
C CYS A 256 -12.05 -31.32 19.70
N CYS A 257 -11.55 -30.15 19.28
CA CYS A 257 -10.88 -29.20 20.18
C CYS A 257 -11.81 -28.56 21.22
N ARG A 258 -13.14 -28.59 21.00
CA ARG A 258 -14.15 -28.07 21.94
C ARG A 258 -14.69 -29.15 22.88
N GLY A 259 -14.41 -30.42 22.61
CA GLY A 259 -15.03 -31.55 23.30
C GLY A 259 -16.50 -31.76 22.88
N GLY A 260 -16.89 -31.24 21.73
CA GLY A 260 -18.22 -31.46 21.15
C GLY A 260 -18.30 -32.74 20.31
N PRO A 261 -19.50 -33.22 19.99
CA PRO A 261 -19.69 -34.38 19.12
C PRO A 261 -19.23 -34.05 17.70
N ILE A 262 -18.47 -34.98 17.10
CA ILE A 262 -18.00 -34.87 15.72
C ILE A 262 -19.09 -35.41 14.79
N ASP A 263 -19.41 -34.68 13.72
CA ASP A 263 -20.28 -35.19 12.65
C ASP A 263 -19.56 -36.29 11.85
N VAL A 264 -19.69 -37.53 12.34
CA VAL A 264 -19.07 -38.72 11.77
C VAL A 264 -19.62 -39.01 10.37
N ALA A 265 -20.88 -38.68 10.08
CA ALA A 265 -21.51 -38.95 8.79
C ALA A 265 -20.88 -38.12 7.67
N SER A 266 -20.72 -36.81 7.86
CA SER A 266 -20.10 -35.96 6.83
C SER A 266 -18.61 -36.23 6.68
N LEU A 267 -17.90 -36.52 7.78
CA LEU A 267 -16.47 -36.82 7.73
C LEU A 267 -16.20 -38.17 7.06
N SER A 268 -16.96 -39.22 7.40
CA SER A 268 -16.82 -40.53 6.77
C SER A 268 -17.19 -40.48 5.28
N ALA A 269 -18.27 -39.79 4.91
CA ALA A 269 -18.64 -39.59 3.50
C ALA A 269 -17.51 -38.88 2.71
N TYR A 270 -16.88 -37.87 3.29
CA TYR A 270 -15.71 -37.22 2.68
C TYR A 270 -14.53 -38.19 2.52
N ILE A 271 -14.18 -38.95 3.56
CA ILE A 271 -13.06 -39.91 3.51
C ILE A 271 -13.31 -40.97 2.44
N SER A 272 -14.51 -41.57 2.42
CA SER A 272 -14.89 -42.58 1.44
C SER A 272 -14.90 -42.05 0.01
N SER A 273 -15.33 -40.79 -0.20
CA SER A 273 -15.30 -40.15 -1.54
C SER A 273 -13.89 -39.94 -2.10
N LYS A 274 -12.88 -39.97 -1.23
CA LYS A 274 -11.49 -39.63 -1.57
C LYS A 274 -10.55 -40.84 -1.53
N ASN A 275 -10.90 -41.88 -0.80
CA ASN A 275 -10.12 -43.12 -0.72
C ASN A 275 -11.05 -44.31 -0.43
N GLU A 276 -11.20 -45.21 -1.40
CA GLU A 276 -12.03 -46.43 -1.29
C GLU A 276 -11.45 -47.46 -0.29
N ALA A 277 -10.17 -47.36 0.07
CA ALA A 277 -9.46 -48.41 0.83
C ALA A 277 -9.25 -48.12 2.33
N SER A 278 -9.77 -46.99 2.85
CA SER A 278 -9.44 -46.53 4.22
C SER A 278 -10.64 -46.56 5.17
N HIS A 279 -10.83 -47.67 5.89
CA HIS A 279 -11.74 -47.71 7.06
C HIS A 279 -11.13 -46.93 8.24
N VAL A 280 -11.21 -45.60 8.21
CA VAL A 280 -10.83 -44.76 9.35
C VAL A 280 -11.95 -44.85 10.40
N ARG A 281 -11.68 -45.47 11.56
CA ARG A 281 -12.61 -45.44 12.71
C ARG A 281 -12.63 -44.04 13.30
N VAL A 282 -13.53 -43.20 12.82
CA VAL A 282 -13.83 -41.90 13.43
C VAL A 282 -14.82 -42.15 14.57
N GLN A 283 -14.38 -41.87 15.80
CA GLN A 283 -15.25 -41.88 16.97
C GLN A 283 -15.95 -40.53 17.12
N GLU A 284 -17.17 -40.52 17.64
CA GLU A 284 -17.96 -39.30 17.90
C GLU A 284 -17.26 -38.35 18.88
N PHE A 285 -16.51 -38.90 19.84
CA PHE A 285 -15.70 -38.15 20.81
C PHE A 285 -14.22 -38.55 20.71
N ALA A 286 -13.55 -38.14 19.62
CA ALA A 286 -12.11 -38.34 19.49
C ALA A 286 -11.32 -37.25 20.25
N SER A 287 -10.27 -37.62 20.98
CA SER A 287 -9.33 -36.66 21.60
C SER A 287 -8.39 -36.00 20.59
N ILE A 288 -8.21 -36.64 19.43
CA ILE A 288 -7.39 -36.17 18.31
C ILE A 288 -7.88 -36.74 16.98
N ILE A 289 -7.97 -35.90 15.96
CA ILE A 289 -8.29 -36.34 14.60
C ILE A 289 -7.06 -36.98 13.95
N PRO A 290 -7.13 -38.22 13.43
CA PRO A 290 -5.98 -38.86 12.82
C PRO A 290 -5.58 -38.18 11.50
N CYS A 291 -4.28 -38.20 11.17
CA CYS A 291 -3.76 -37.62 9.93
C CYS A 291 -4.43 -38.22 8.67
N SER A 292 -4.85 -39.49 8.72
CA SER A 292 -5.61 -40.15 7.65
C SER A 292 -6.94 -39.47 7.33
N ALA A 293 -7.58 -38.80 8.29
CA ALA A 293 -8.79 -38.02 8.04
C ALA A 293 -8.49 -36.63 7.42
N ILE A 294 -7.27 -36.11 7.63
CA ILE A 294 -6.84 -34.80 7.11
C ILE A 294 -6.39 -34.91 5.66
N HIS A 295 -5.68 -36.00 5.33
CA HIS A 295 -5.21 -36.28 3.99
C HIS A 295 -5.48 -37.73 3.58
N PRO A 296 -6.74 -38.05 3.25
CA PRO A 296 -7.13 -39.43 2.94
C PRO A 296 -6.41 -40.00 1.70
N HIS A 297 -5.89 -39.16 0.81
CA HIS A 297 -5.23 -39.59 -0.43
C HIS A 297 -3.84 -40.21 -0.26
N THR A 298 -3.16 -39.94 0.86
CA THR A 298 -1.77 -40.34 1.05
C THR A 298 -1.52 -40.78 2.49
N ASN A 299 -0.82 -41.91 2.64
CA ASN A 299 -0.44 -42.44 3.95
C ASN A 299 0.79 -41.73 4.55
N SER A 300 1.53 -40.96 3.76
CA SER A 300 2.72 -40.22 4.19
C SER A 300 2.42 -38.72 4.35
N CYS A 301 2.63 -38.21 5.57
CA CYS A 301 2.48 -36.78 5.87
C CYS A 301 3.44 -35.90 5.05
N LEU A 302 4.67 -36.39 4.80
CA LEU A 302 5.67 -35.64 4.04
C LEU A 302 5.28 -35.54 2.56
N ALA A 303 4.83 -36.65 1.97
CA ALA A 303 4.36 -36.67 0.59
C ALA A 303 3.13 -35.77 0.40
N GLN A 304 2.19 -35.82 1.34
CA GLN A 304 1.05 -34.90 1.32
C GLN A 304 1.51 -33.44 1.40
N ASN A 305 2.48 -33.13 2.27
CA ASN A 305 2.94 -31.77 2.44
C ASN A 305 3.57 -31.21 1.16
N ALA A 306 4.41 -32.00 0.49
CA ALA A 306 4.99 -31.64 -0.81
C ALA A 306 3.90 -31.44 -1.89
N ASN A 307 2.90 -32.33 -1.92
CA ASN A 307 1.77 -32.22 -2.84
C ASN A 307 0.92 -30.97 -2.56
N ALA A 308 0.65 -30.67 -1.29
CA ALA A 308 -0.08 -29.48 -0.87
C ALA A 308 0.67 -28.21 -1.28
N MET A 309 1.98 -28.15 -1.01
CA MET A 309 2.85 -27.04 -1.40
C MET A 309 2.79 -26.80 -2.93
N SER A 310 3.01 -27.85 -3.72
CA SER A 310 2.96 -27.78 -5.19
C SER A 310 1.57 -27.40 -5.73
N ALA A 311 0.50 -27.99 -5.18
CA ALA A 311 -0.86 -27.68 -5.58
C ALA A 311 -1.25 -26.23 -5.25
N THR A 312 -0.90 -25.74 -4.06
CA THR A 312 -1.11 -24.34 -3.66
C THR A 312 -0.31 -23.40 -4.56
N PHE A 313 0.93 -23.75 -4.92
CA PHE A 313 1.74 -22.94 -5.84
C PHE A 313 1.05 -22.81 -7.20
N LYS A 314 0.68 -23.92 -7.83
CA LYS A 314 0.03 -23.94 -9.15
C LYS A 314 -1.29 -23.17 -9.16
N LYS A 315 -2.12 -23.32 -8.12
CA LYS A 315 -3.42 -22.63 -8.00
C LYS A 315 -3.27 -21.13 -7.82
N THR A 316 -2.24 -20.69 -7.10
CA THR A 316 -2.12 -19.31 -6.64
C THR A 316 -1.25 -18.46 -7.57
N PHE A 317 -0.35 -19.08 -8.33
CA PHE A 317 0.53 -18.41 -9.27
C PHE A 317 -0.20 -17.46 -10.25
N PRO A 318 -1.30 -17.85 -10.95
CA PRO A 318 -1.98 -16.97 -11.90
C PRO A 318 -2.58 -15.71 -11.24
N LEU A 319 -3.04 -15.84 -9.99
CA LEU A 319 -3.59 -14.72 -9.22
C LEU A 319 -2.49 -13.71 -8.90
N TYR A 320 -1.36 -14.17 -8.34
CA TYR A 320 -0.25 -13.28 -8.00
C TYR A 320 0.43 -12.69 -9.22
N PHE A 321 0.56 -13.46 -10.29
CA PHE A 321 1.05 -12.95 -11.58
C PHE A 321 0.20 -11.80 -12.10
N SER A 322 -1.13 -11.96 -12.12
CA SER A 322 -2.05 -10.88 -12.49
C SER A 322 -1.90 -9.66 -11.58
N LEU A 323 -1.83 -9.86 -10.26
CA LEU A 323 -1.70 -8.76 -9.28
C LEU A 323 -0.38 -7.99 -9.40
N THR A 324 0.70 -8.62 -9.84
CA THR A 324 1.98 -7.92 -10.07
C THR A 324 2.07 -7.32 -11.46
N PHE A 325 1.54 -8.00 -12.48
CA PHE A 325 1.67 -7.61 -13.87
C PHE A 325 0.74 -6.46 -14.23
N VAL A 326 -0.54 -6.54 -13.85
CA VAL A 326 -1.55 -5.55 -14.24
C VAL A 326 -1.23 -4.14 -13.74
N PRO A 327 -0.94 -3.90 -12.45
CA PRO A 327 -0.60 -2.55 -11.98
C PRO A 327 0.65 -2.01 -12.66
N TYR A 328 1.63 -2.85 -12.95
CA TYR A 328 2.86 -2.43 -13.63
C TYR A 328 2.56 -1.97 -15.06
N VAL A 329 1.78 -2.74 -15.82
CA VAL A 329 1.41 -2.39 -17.21
C VAL A 329 0.53 -1.14 -17.24
N VAL A 330 -0.45 -1.04 -16.35
CA VAL A 330 -1.41 0.09 -16.33
C VAL A 330 -0.73 1.39 -15.88
N LEU A 331 0.08 1.36 -14.83
CA LEU A 331 0.70 2.57 -14.26
C LEU A 331 1.99 2.98 -15.00
N HIS A 332 2.65 2.04 -15.69
CA HIS A 332 3.94 2.27 -16.34
C HIS A 332 3.96 1.79 -17.80
N LEU A 333 2.88 2.04 -18.55
CA LEU A 333 2.73 1.60 -19.94
C LEU A 333 3.89 2.04 -20.85
N GLN A 334 4.37 3.28 -20.70
CA GLN A 334 5.52 3.80 -21.46
C GLN A 334 6.80 2.98 -21.22
N LYS A 335 7.07 2.60 -19.96
CA LYS A 335 8.25 1.79 -19.60
C LYS A 335 8.11 0.34 -20.05
N PHE A 336 6.88 -0.19 -20.04
CA PHE A 336 6.57 -1.52 -20.55
C PHE A 336 6.83 -1.59 -22.06
N MET A 337 6.34 -0.62 -22.84
CA MET A 337 6.56 -0.59 -24.29
C MET A 337 8.04 -0.48 -24.66
N ALA A 338 8.84 0.24 -23.87
CA ALA A 338 10.28 0.36 -24.09
C ALA A 338 11.09 -0.91 -23.77
N SER A 339 10.63 -1.76 -22.84
CA SER A 339 11.37 -2.96 -22.41
C SER A 339 10.43 -4.09 -21.94
N PRO A 340 9.65 -4.70 -22.86
CA PRO A 340 8.61 -5.65 -22.50
C PRO A 340 9.16 -6.95 -21.89
N TYR A 341 10.29 -7.45 -22.41
CA TYR A 341 10.90 -8.69 -21.93
C TYR A 341 11.43 -8.58 -20.50
N ARG A 342 12.24 -7.55 -20.21
CA ARG A 342 12.82 -7.32 -18.88
C ARG A 342 11.73 -7.08 -17.82
N THR A 343 10.71 -6.33 -18.20
CA THR A 343 9.55 -6.08 -17.34
C THR A 343 8.80 -7.37 -17.02
N SER A 344 8.50 -8.18 -18.04
CA SER A 344 7.77 -9.44 -17.85
C SER A 344 8.56 -10.42 -17.00
N TRP A 345 9.89 -10.51 -17.20
CA TRP A 345 10.77 -11.33 -16.37
C TRP A 345 10.77 -10.90 -14.90
N ASN A 346 10.84 -9.60 -14.63
CA ASN A 346 10.77 -9.08 -13.27
C ASN A 346 9.42 -9.41 -12.62
N ALA A 347 8.31 -9.25 -13.36
CA ALA A 347 6.98 -9.61 -12.88
C ALA A 347 6.87 -11.11 -12.56
N ILE A 348 7.42 -11.99 -13.42
CA ILE A 348 7.47 -13.44 -13.18
C ILE A 348 8.29 -13.75 -11.93
N ARG A 349 9.51 -13.20 -11.80
CA ARG A 349 10.37 -13.41 -10.62
C ARG A 349 9.67 -13.01 -9.33
N ASP A 350 9.00 -11.85 -9.34
CA ASP A 350 8.25 -11.35 -8.20
C ASP A 350 7.04 -12.22 -7.88
N SER A 351 6.34 -12.70 -8.91
CA SER A 351 5.21 -13.64 -8.78
C SER A 351 5.63 -14.97 -8.19
N VAL A 352 6.73 -15.55 -8.68
CA VAL A 352 7.28 -16.81 -8.19
C VAL A 352 7.69 -16.67 -6.72
N ARG A 353 8.36 -15.57 -6.36
CA ARG A 353 8.76 -15.30 -4.97
C ARG A 353 7.55 -15.23 -4.03
N SER A 354 6.50 -14.50 -4.41
CA SER A 354 5.27 -14.40 -3.61
C SER A 354 4.50 -15.70 -3.52
N THR A 355 4.41 -16.43 -4.63
CA THR A 355 3.73 -17.71 -4.67
C THR A 355 4.48 -18.73 -3.80
N SER A 356 5.81 -18.70 -3.82
CA SER A 356 6.67 -19.54 -2.98
C SER A 356 6.47 -19.24 -1.49
N PHE A 357 6.36 -17.96 -1.11
CA PHE A 357 6.04 -17.54 0.25
C PHE A 357 4.73 -18.16 0.75
N LEU A 358 3.64 -18.02 -0.01
CA LEU A 358 2.32 -18.53 0.40
C LEU A 358 2.26 -20.06 0.37
N SER A 359 2.90 -20.68 -0.62
CA SER A 359 3.03 -22.13 -0.71
C SER A 359 3.81 -22.70 0.49
N ALA A 360 4.93 -22.08 0.86
CA ALA A 360 5.68 -22.43 2.06
C ALA A 360 4.90 -22.19 3.35
N PHE A 361 4.09 -21.12 3.44
CA PHE A 361 3.19 -20.90 4.58
C PHE A 361 2.26 -22.10 4.79
N VAL A 362 1.57 -22.53 3.73
CA VAL A 362 0.66 -23.68 3.78
C VAL A 362 1.41 -24.97 4.15
N GLY A 363 2.58 -25.20 3.55
CA GLY A 363 3.38 -26.39 3.82
C GLY A 363 3.92 -26.45 5.25
N ILE A 364 4.42 -25.34 5.79
CA ILE A 364 4.91 -25.28 7.18
C ILE A 364 3.74 -25.44 8.16
N PHE A 365 2.60 -24.79 7.90
CA PHE A 365 1.40 -24.94 8.73
C PHE A 365 0.96 -26.41 8.80
N GLN A 366 0.86 -27.07 7.64
CA GLN A 366 0.44 -28.46 7.57
C GLN A 366 1.47 -29.40 8.22
N ALA A 367 2.76 -29.20 7.96
CA ALA A 367 3.82 -29.97 8.61
C ALA A 367 3.76 -29.88 10.14
N PHE A 368 3.55 -28.68 10.68
CA PHE A 368 3.45 -28.45 12.11
C PHE A 368 2.25 -29.19 12.72
N ILE A 369 1.08 -29.12 12.09
CA ILE A 369 -0.13 -29.82 12.57
C ILE A 369 0.05 -31.33 12.50
N CYS A 370 0.59 -31.88 11.41
CA CYS A 370 0.89 -33.31 11.30
C CYS A 370 1.92 -33.77 12.33
N ALA A 371 2.97 -32.98 12.59
CA ALA A 371 3.97 -33.27 13.61
C ALA A 371 3.38 -33.26 15.02
N HIS A 372 2.59 -32.23 15.35
CA HIS A 372 1.87 -32.16 16.62
C HIS A 372 0.99 -33.40 16.84
N ARG A 373 0.23 -33.82 15.82
CA ARG A 373 -0.66 -34.99 15.89
C ARG A 373 0.04 -36.32 16.04
N LYS A 374 1.32 -36.41 15.66
CA LYS A 374 2.14 -37.61 15.85
C LYS A 374 2.71 -37.69 17.28
N VAL A 375 2.88 -36.56 17.94
CA VAL A 375 3.54 -36.47 19.26
C VAL A 375 2.54 -36.29 20.41
N ALA A 376 1.46 -35.54 20.19
CA ALA A 376 0.49 -35.20 21.21
C ALA A 376 -0.69 -36.17 21.23
N SER A 377 -1.21 -36.46 22.42
CA SER A 377 -2.39 -37.32 22.61
C SER A 377 -3.72 -36.56 22.57
N LYS A 378 -3.68 -35.22 22.64
CA LYS A 378 -4.85 -34.35 22.67
C LYS A 378 -4.64 -33.10 21.84
N ASP A 379 -5.64 -32.72 21.04
CA ASP A 379 -5.63 -31.47 20.29
C ASP A 379 -6.02 -30.27 21.18
N HIS A 380 -5.14 -29.28 21.26
CA HIS A 380 -5.41 -28.02 21.94
C HIS A 380 -5.64 -26.87 20.95
N LYS A 381 -6.54 -25.95 21.31
CA LYS A 381 -6.88 -24.78 20.48
C LYS A 381 -5.66 -23.89 20.18
N LEU A 382 -4.70 -23.80 21.11
CA LEU A 382 -3.49 -22.98 20.97
C LEU A 382 -2.50 -23.53 19.92
N VAL A 383 -2.58 -24.82 19.59
CA VAL A 383 -1.70 -25.43 18.58
C VAL A 383 -1.84 -24.74 17.24
N TYR A 384 -3.07 -24.37 16.85
CA TYR A 384 -3.35 -23.65 15.61
C TYR A 384 -2.85 -22.21 15.62
N TRP A 385 -2.81 -21.60 16.80
CA TRP A 385 -2.23 -20.27 16.99
C TRP A 385 -0.71 -20.34 16.77
N PHE A 386 -0.03 -21.27 17.45
CA PHE A 386 1.42 -21.49 17.27
C PHE A 386 1.78 -21.93 15.85
N ALA A 387 1.01 -22.84 15.25
CA ALA A 387 1.20 -23.29 13.87
C ALA A 387 1.11 -22.11 12.89
N GLY A 388 0.16 -21.20 13.09
CA GLY A 388 0.03 -19.98 12.29
C GLY A 388 1.24 -19.06 12.41
N GLY A 389 1.78 -18.91 13.63
CA GLY A 389 2.97 -18.10 13.89
C GLY A 389 4.25 -18.67 13.27
N VAL A 390 4.45 -19.99 13.40
CA VAL A 390 5.60 -20.68 12.79
C VAL A 390 5.50 -20.67 11.27
N ALA A 391 4.32 -20.94 10.71
CA ALA A 391 4.08 -20.88 9.27
C ALA A 391 4.37 -19.49 8.69
N ALA A 392 4.05 -18.43 9.44
CA ALA A 392 4.28 -17.06 9.04
C ALA A 392 5.75 -16.66 8.90
N LEU A 393 6.69 -17.44 9.45
CA LEU A 393 8.13 -17.25 9.20
C LEU A 393 8.49 -17.39 7.72
N SER A 394 7.65 -18.04 6.91
CA SER A 394 7.80 -18.07 5.46
C SER A 394 7.85 -16.68 4.83
N VAL A 395 7.35 -15.63 5.50
CA VAL A 395 7.41 -14.23 5.04
C VAL A 395 8.84 -13.73 4.83
N MET A 396 9.83 -14.41 5.41
CA MET A 396 11.25 -14.18 5.11
C MET A 396 11.57 -14.38 3.62
N LEU A 397 10.82 -15.22 2.91
CA LEU A 397 10.93 -15.37 1.45
C LEU A 397 10.49 -14.12 0.70
N GLU A 398 9.68 -13.23 1.29
CA GLU A 398 9.23 -11.99 0.64
C GLU A 398 10.27 -10.86 0.72
N LYS A 399 10.11 -9.85 -0.16
CA LYS A 399 10.98 -8.65 -0.15
C LYS A 399 10.69 -7.80 1.09
N LYS A 400 11.72 -7.25 1.73
CA LYS A 400 11.61 -6.41 2.95
C LYS A 400 10.48 -5.36 2.92
N PRO A 401 10.35 -4.49 1.89
CA PRO A 401 9.26 -3.49 1.87
C PRO A 401 7.86 -4.11 1.77
N ARG A 402 7.74 -5.33 1.25
CA ARG A 402 6.45 -6.03 1.11
C ARG A 402 6.03 -6.73 2.40
N ARG A 403 6.97 -7.13 3.26
CA ARG A 403 6.68 -7.81 4.54
C ARG A 403 5.87 -6.91 5.47
N SER A 404 6.26 -5.65 5.62
CA SER A 404 5.51 -4.68 6.43
C SER A 404 4.12 -4.38 5.87
N GLU A 405 3.98 -4.30 4.54
CA GLU A 405 2.68 -4.12 3.89
C GLU A 405 1.76 -5.34 4.06
N LEU A 406 2.32 -6.57 3.98
CA LEU A 406 1.58 -7.79 4.29
C LEU A 406 1.19 -7.86 5.77
N ALA A 407 2.08 -7.48 6.68
CA ALA A 407 1.77 -7.39 8.10
C ALA A 407 0.62 -6.42 8.37
N LEU A 408 0.68 -5.22 7.80
CA LEU A 408 -0.37 -4.20 7.94
C LEU A 408 -1.66 -4.55 7.19
N TYR A 409 -1.62 -5.47 6.23
CA TYR A 409 -2.81 -6.01 5.58
C TYR A 409 -3.53 -7.05 6.46
N VAL A 410 -2.77 -7.95 7.12
CA VAL A 410 -3.34 -9.02 7.95
C VAL A 410 -3.68 -8.53 9.35
N LEU A 411 -2.92 -7.58 9.90
CA LEU A 411 -3.08 -7.07 11.26
C LEU A 411 -4.48 -6.53 11.57
N PRO A 412 -5.12 -5.68 10.72
CA PRO A 412 -6.50 -5.26 10.94
C PRO A 412 -7.46 -6.44 11.07
N ARG A 413 -7.30 -7.49 10.25
CA ARG A 413 -8.17 -8.69 10.29
C ARG A 413 -7.93 -9.52 11.56
N ALA A 414 -6.68 -9.63 11.98
CA ALA A 414 -6.31 -10.28 13.24
C ALA A 414 -6.93 -9.56 14.44
N GLY A 415 -6.78 -8.23 14.48
CA GLY A 415 -7.34 -7.38 15.54
C GLY A 415 -8.86 -7.42 15.57
N ASP A 416 -9.50 -7.40 14.39
CA ASP A 416 -10.95 -7.48 14.24
C ASP A 416 -11.51 -8.76 14.85
N SER A 417 -10.94 -9.90 14.45
CA SER A 417 -11.33 -11.20 14.95
C SER A 417 -11.07 -11.33 16.45
N LEU A 418 -9.92 -10.84 16.94
CA LEU A 418 -9.60 -10.84 18.36
C LEU A 418 -10.61 -10.03 19.16
N TRP A 419 -10.99 -8.84 18.69
CA TRP A 419 -12.02 -8.01 19.32
C TRP A 419 -13.34 -8.76 19.45
N GLU A 420 -13.83 -9.39 18.37
CA GLU A 420 -15.08 -10.18 18.45
C GLU A 420 -14.96 -11.37 19.37
N ILE A 421 -13.81 -12.05 19.42
CA ILE A 421 -13.57 -13.15 20.36
C ILE A 421 -13.65 -12.65 21.80
N LEU A 422 -13.08 -11.48 22.09
CA LEU A 422 -13.07 -10.88 23.43
C LEU A 422 -14.46 -10.39 23.86
N VAL A 423 -15.23 -9.79 22.94
CA VAL A 423 -16.63 -9.41 23.16
C VAL A 423 -17.50 -10.65 23.42
N ASN A 424 -17.34 -11.71 22.62
CA ASN A 424 -18.04 -12.98 22.81
C ASN A 424 -17.66 -13.71 24.10
N ARG A 425 -16.54 -13.35 24.74
CA ARG A 425 -16.12 -13.85 26.06
C ARG A 425 -16.53 -12.92 27.20
N HIS A 426 -17.29 -11.86 26.92
CA HIS A 426 -17.68 -10.83 27.88
C HIS A 426 -16.51 -10.11 28.57
N ILE A 427 -15.31 -10.15 27.95
CA ILE A 427 -14.13 -9.43 28.46
C ILE A 427 -14.20 -7.95 28.06
N LEU A 428 -14.76 -7.67 26.88
CA LEU A 428 -14.93 -6.31 26.36
C LEU A 428 -16.42 -6.00 26.15
N PRO A 429 -16.86 -4.76 26.43
CA PRO A 429 -18.24 -4.36 26.19
C PRO A 429 -18.55 -4.29 24.69
N ASN A 430 -19.75 -4.73 24.30
CA ASN A 430 -20.24 -4.57 22.94
C ASN A 430 -20.79 -3.15 22.74
N ILE A 431 -19.95 -2.24 22.24
CA ILE A 431 -20.34 -0.87 21.94
C ILE A 431 -20.85 -0.79 20.50
N LYS A 432 -22.13 -0.45 20.34
CA LYS A 432 -22.74 -0.24 19.01
C LYS A 432 -22.05 0.93 18.30
N ASN A 433 -21.74 0.77 17.01
CA ASN A 433 -21.09 1.78 16.17
C ASN A 433 -19.69 2.24 16.64
N ALA A 434 -18.98 1.42 17.43
CA ALA A 434 -17.62 1.73 17.88
C ALA A 434 -16.66 2.01 16.72
N GLU A 435 -16.91 1.41 15.53
CA GLU A 435 -16.13 1.65 14.33
C GLU A 435 -16.12 3.12 13.89
N VAL A 436 -17.20 3.86 14.14
CA VAL A 436 -17.31 5.29 13.79
C VAL A 436 -16.40 6.11 14.68
N ALA A 437 -16.41 5.85 15.99
CA ALA A 437 -15.55 6.54 16.95
C ALA A 437 -14.05 6.26 16.66
N VAL A 438 -13.71 5.00 16.36
CA VAL A 438 -12.35 4.61 15.96
C VAL A 438 -11.95 5.33 14.67
N PHE A 439 -12.82 5.36 13.65
CA PHE A 439 -12.55 6.06 12.40
C PHE A 439 -12.30 7.56 12.63
N CYS A 440 -13.14 8.22 13.42
CA CYS A 440 -13.00 9.64 13.77
C CYS A 440 -11.65 9.91 14.44
N GLY A 441 -11.32 9.16 15.49
CA GLY A 441 -10.02 9.29 16.17
C GLY A 441 -8.84 9.04 15.24
N CYS A 442 -8.96 8.06 14.34
CA CYS A 442 -7.92 7.77 13.35
C CYS A 442 -7.72 8.92 12.37
N MET A 443 -8.79 9.51 11.84
CA MET A 443 -8.70 10.64 10.92
C MET A 443 -8.08 11.88 11.59
N GLY A 444 -8.45 12.19 12.84
CA GLY A 444 -7.80 13.26 13.61
C GLY A 444 -6.30 13.04 13.77
N GLY A 445 -5.89 11.83 14.15
CA GLY A 445 -4.48 11.47 14.27
C GLY A 445 -3.72 11.53 12.94
N ILE A 446 -4.33 11.06 11.85
CA ILE A 446 -3.72 11.11 10.52
C ILE A 446 -3.56 12.55 10.04
N MET A 447 -4.52 13.44 10.29
CA MET A 447 -4.39 14.87 9.97
C MET A 447 -3.24 15.52 10.76
N TYR A 448 -3.06 15.17 12.04
CA TYR A 448 -1.93 15.63 12.83
C TYR A 448 -0.58 15.24 12.20
N TYR A 449 -0.39 13.95 11.90
CA TYR A 449 0.86 13.48 11.28
C TYR A 449 1.05 14.04 9.87
N LEU A 450 -0.03 14.25 9.11
CA LEU A 450 0.06 14.82 7.76
C LEU A 450 0.65 16.23 7.76
N GLU A 451 0.32 17.02 8.77
CA GLU A 451 0.74 18.41 8.87
C GLU A 451 2.09 18.59 9.55
N HIS A 452 2.33 17.86 10.64
CA HIS A 452 3.52 18.05 11.47
C HIS A 452 4.67 17.12 11.05
N GLU A 453 4.37 15.90 10.61
CA GLU A 453 5.37 14.86 10.35
C GLU A 453 5.03 14.01 9.11
N PRO A 454 4.88 14.63 7.93
CA PRO A 454 4.38 13.97 6.73
C PRO A 454 5.25 12.82 6.24
N ASP A 455 6.52 12.74 6.65
CA ASP A 455 7.44 11.67 6.26
C ASP A 455 7.24 10.37 7.05
N THR A 456 6.47 10.43 8.15
CA THR A 456 6.12 9.23 8.93
C THR A 456 4.98 8.43 8.32
N LEU A 457 4.16 9.06 7.46
CA LEU A 457 3.01 8.45 6.79
C LEU A 457 3.41 7.63 5.57
N ALA A 458 2.66 6.56 5.31
CA ALA A 458 2.85 5.76 4.10
C ALA A 458 2.69 6.61 2.83
N PRO A 459 3.58 6.48 1.81
CA PRO A 459 3.57 7.34 0.62
C PRO A 459 2.23 7.36 -0.12
N PHE A 460 1.58 6.20 -0.23
CA PHE A 460 0.27 6.07 -0.87
C PHE A 460 -0.82 6.84 -0.11
N LEU A 461 -0.90 6.68 1.22
CA LEU A 461 -1.89 7.37 2.05
C LEU A 461 -1.66 8.88 2.04
N ARG A 462 -0.40 9.31 2.16
CA ARG A 462 0.00 10.71 2.06
C ARG A 462 -0.40 11.30 0.71
N GLY A 463 -0.12 10.60 -0.38
CA GLY A 463 -0.47 11.03 -1.74
C GLY A 463 -1.97 11.14 -1.94
N LEU A 464 -2.74 10.16 -1.45
CA LEU A 464 -4.20 10.14 -1.53
C LEU A 464 -4.80 11.32 -0.76
N ILE A 465 -4.46 11.46 0.52
CA ILE A 465 -5.05 12.51 1.37
C ILE A 465 -4.65 13.90 0.85
N ARG A 466 -3.39 14.10 0.43
CA ARG A 466 -2.98 15.38 -0.17
C ARG A 466 -3.73 15.67 -1.47
N ARG A 467 -3.99 14.67 -2.31
CA ARG A 467 -4.75 14.87 -3.54
C ARG A 467 -6.20 15.33 -3.27
N PHE A 468 -6.81 14.85 -2.19
CA PHE A 468 -8.16 15.25 -1.80
C PHE A 468 -8.19 16.56 -0.98
N LEU A 469 -7.18 16.85 -0.15
CA LEU A 469 -7.13 18.08 0.66
C LEU A 469 -6.52 19.29 -0.05
N ALA A 470 -5.58 19.08 -0.97
CA ALA A 470 -4.87 20.17 -1.67
C ALA A 470 -5.54 20.55 -3.00
N SER A 471 -6.74 20.06 -3.26
CA SER A 471 -7.42 20.36 -4.52
C SER A 471 -8.08 21.72 -4.44
N GLN A 472 -7.26 22.74 -4.67
CA GLN A 472 -7.65 24.05 -5.17
C GLN A 472 -7.26 24.06 -6.66
N ILE A 473 -8.23 24.32 -7.55
CA ILE A 473 -8.01 24.69 -8.96
C ILE A 473 -7.46 26.15 -9.04
N SER A 474 -6.63 26.55 -8.09
CA SER A 474 -5.99 27.87 -8.06
C SER A 474 -4.46 27.73 -7.96
N ASN A 475 -3.88 27.11 -9.00
CA ASN A 475 -2.76 27.68 -9.77
C ASN A 475 -2.28 26.67 -10.83
N PRO A 476 -2.27 27.00 -12.14
CA PRO A 476 -1.49 26.30 -13.17
C PRO A 476 0.03 26.53 -13.04
N SER A 477 0.52 26.95 -11.87
CA SER A 477 1.88 27.49 -11.70
C SER A 477 2.49 27.10 -10.35
N SER A 478 2.46 25.82 -9.97
CA SER A 478 3.50 25.30 -9.07
C SER A 478 3.72 23.80 -9.25
N LYS A 479 4.61 23.48 -10.19
CA LYS A 479 5.62 22.40 -10.19
C LYS A 479 6.14 22.18 -11.62
N ILE A 480 6.59 23.26 -12.26
CA ILE A 480 7.77 23.09 -13.12
C ILE A 480 8.92 22.91 -12.13
N SER A 481 9.54 21.76 -12.22
CA SER A 481 10.70 21.29 -11.48
C SER A 481 11.79 22.37 -11.32
N GLN A 482 11.75 23.11 -10.21
CA GLN A 482 12.86 23.98 -9.79
C GLN A 482 14.15 23.18 -9.51
N SER A 483 14.08 21.85 -9.40
CA SER A 483 15.28 21.01 -9.23
C SER A 483 16.02 20.71 -10.54
N SER A 484 15.36 20.62 -11.69
CA SER A 484 16.04 20.24 -12.94
C SER A 484 16.55 21.42 -13.74
N SER A 485 15.87 22.57 -13.71
CA SER A 485 16.37 23.79 -14.37
C SER A 485 17.58 24.38 -13.65
N TYR A 486 17.65 24.29 -12.31
CA TYR A 486 18.80 24.77 -11.55
C TYR A 486 20.02 23.85 -11.69
N MET A 487 19.81 22.53 -11.76
CA MET A 487 20.89 21.56 -11.99
C MET A 487 21.45 21.63 -13.42
N TYR A 488 20.60 21.90 -14.42
CA TYR A 488 21.02 22.08 -15.82
C TYR A 488 21.82 23.38 -16.02
N LEU A 489 21.40 24.48 -15.39
CA LEU A 489 22.16 25.73 -15.37
C LEU A 489 23.51 25.57 -14.65
N GLN A 490 23.57 24.84 -13.53
CA GLN A 490 24.83 24.55 -12.85
C GLN A 490 25.78 23.65 -13.67
N THR A 491 25.24 22.78 -14.53
CA THR A 491 26.07 21.96 -15.44
C THR A 491 26.56 22.73 -16.65
N LEU A 492 25.79 23.70 -17.15
CA LEU A 492 26.23 24.62 -18.20
C LEU A 492 27.28 25.61 -17.69
N ASP A 493 27.09 26.18 -16.50
CA ASP A 493 28.03 27.11 -15.85
C ASP A 493 29.36 26.41 -15.46
N ALA A 494 29.33 25.08 -15.29
CA ALA A 494 30.51 24.25 -15.11
C ALA A 494 31.22 23.89 -16.44
N LEU A 495 30.54 23.97 -17.58
CA LEU A 495 31.07 23.74 -18.93
C LEU A 495 31.59 25.04 -19.57
N GLU A 496 31.13 26.20 -19.12
CA GLU A 496 31.44 27.52 -19.70
C GLU A 496 32.66 28.21 -19.08
N LYS A 497 33.23 27.69 -17.98
CA LYS A 497 34.50 28.21 -17.43
C LYS A 497 35.68 27.77 -18.30
N PRO A 498 36.43 28.70 -18.93
CA PRO A 498 37.68 28.36 -19.58
C PRO A 498 38.69 27.92 -18.53
N LYS A 499 39.37 26.79 -18.75
CA LYS A 499 40.59 26.44 -18.03
C LYS A 499 41.62 27.56 -18.25
N ALA A 500 42.07 28.20 -17.17
CA ALA A 500 43.25 29.05 -17.20
C ALA A 500 44.49 28.21 -17.59
N PRO A 501 45.49 28.77 -18.29
CA PRO A 501 46.62 28.01 -18.80
C PRO A 501 47.51 27.47 -17.68
N GLU A 502 47.86 26.19 -17.79
CA GLU A 502 48.96 25.55 -17.06
C GLU A 502 50.28 26.26 -17.37
N ASN A 503 50.91 26.82 -16.35
CA ASN A 503 52.33 27.13 -16.38
C ASN A 503 53.11 25.81 -16.42
N ARG A 504 53.75 25.53 -17.55
CA ARG A 504 54.85 24.57 -17.66
C ARG A 504 56.07 25.15 -16.96
N GLU A 505 56.25 24.78 -15.70
CA GLU A 505 57.55 24.75 -15.01
C GLU A 505 57.31 24.03 -13.68
N SER A 506 57.43 22.70 -13.67
CA SER A 506 57.74 21.81 -12.52
C SER A 506 57.30 20.36 -12.78
N GLU A 507 57.62 19.79 -13.95
CA GLU A 507 57.63 18.32 -14.12
C GLU A 507 59.05 17.90 -14.46
N THR A 508 59.93 18.05 -13.48
CA THR A 508 61.22 17.36 -13.45
C THR A 508 61.44 16.93 -12.01
N GLN A 509 60.64 15.99 -11.53
CA GLN A 509 60.97 15.10 -10.43
C GLN A 509 59.84 14.08 -10.24
N LYS A 510 60.24 12.79 -10.22
CA LYS A 510 59.44 11.60 -9.89
C LYS A 510 58.63 10.97 -11.02
N ALA A 511 59.34 10.54 -12.05
CA ALA A 511 59.13 9.19 -12.58
C ALA A 511 60.17 8.28 -11.90
N GLU A 512 59.74 7.37 -11.03
CA GLU A 512 60.41 6.10 -10.75
C GLU A 512 59.61 5.29 -9.71
N GLU A 513 59.05 4.17 -10.16
CA GLU A 513 58.90 2.84 -9.50
C GLU A 513 57.61 2.17 -9.99
N LYS A 514 57.68 1.36 -11.06
CA LYS A 514 57.94 -0.09 -11.11
C LYS A 514 56.93 -0.98 -10.34
N TYR A 515 56.22 -1.76 -11.16
CA TYR A 515 55.89 -3.19 -11.03
C TYR A 515 54.63 -3.70 -10.30
N ASN A 516 53.85 -4.40 -11.13
CA ASN A 516 53.43 -5.80 -11.03
C ASN A 516 52.01 -6.18 -10.55
N LEU A 517 51.42 -7.00 -11.42
CA LEU A 517 50.26 -7.86 -11.28
C LEU A 517 50.52 -8.99 -10.26
N GLU A 518 49.55 -9.30 -9.40
CA GLU A 518 48.92 -10.63 -9.20
C GLU A 518 48.20 -10.77 -7.83
N ALA A 519 47.15 -11.61 -7.82
CA ALA A 519 46.54 -12.36 -6.71
C ALA A 519 45.46 -11.74 -5.75
N ILE A 520 44.18 -11.98 -6.10
CA ILE A 520 43.05 -12.67 -5.37
C ILE A 520 43.32 -13.04 -3.87
N PRO A 521 42.39 -13.01 -2.84
CA PRO A 521 40.95 -13.43 -2.83
C PRO A 521 39.91 -12.68 -1.94
N GLY A 522 38.62 -12.83 -2.31
CA GLY A 522 37.56 -13.24 -1.36
C GLY A 522 36.72 -12.18 -0.63
N LEU A 523 35.65 -11.68 -1.28
CA LEU A 523 34.32 -11.45 -0.69
C LEU A 523 33.26 -11.18 -1.77
#